data_AF-A0A7W4DRZ1-F1
#
_entry.id   AF-A0A7W4DRZ1-F1
#
_cell.length_a   1.000
_cell.length_b   1.000
_cell.length_c   1.000
_cell.angle_alpha   90.00
_cell.angle_beta   90.00
_cell.angle_gamma   90.00
#
_symmetry.space_group_name_H-M   'P 1'
#
loop_
_entity.id
_entity.type
_entity.pdbx_description
1 polymer ?
#
loop_
_entity_poly.entity_id
_entity_poly.type
_entity_poly.pdbx_seq_one_letter_code
_entity_poly.pdbx_strand_id
1 'polypeptide(L)'
;MIIPENGAGGYTFTADFFRIIINDKKATDNLISHELCHAARWGRNDEWIKSLFDCLIFEGLACVLEAEFEKDKSEKSLFIKTILECTDDENKKILDLLQDKLYSNKYNYDEIFFNGNDKLPRWAGYSVGYYLVKKYLEKTNKKIEDAVADKYADFKAIVL
;
A
#
# COMPACT_ATOMS: atom_id res chain seq x y z
N MET A 1 9.18 -5.62 11.57
CA MET A 1 10.21 -6.33 10.78
C MET A 1 11.07 -5.28 10.12
N ILE A 2 12.38 -5.50 9.95
CA ILE A 2 13.24 -4.58 9.18
C ILE A 2 13.37 -5.17 7.78
N ILE A 3 13.06 -4.38 6.74
CA ILE A 3 13.30 -4.79 5.36
C ILE A 3 14.79 -4.60 5.09
N PRO A 4 15.59 -5.67 4.89
CA PRO A 4 17.05 -5.57 4.82
C PRO A 4 17.52 -4.55 3.76
N GLU A 5 16.83 -4.48 2.63
CA GLU A 5 17.14 -3.61 1.50
C GLU A 5 16.91 -2.12 1.83
N ASN A 6 15.96 -1.83 2.73
CA ASN A 6 15.64 -0.47 3.16
C ASN A 6 16.36 -0.08 4.47
N GLY A 7 16.87 -1.06 5.23
CA GLY A 7 17.49 -0.82 6.55
C GLY A 7 16.52 -0.30 7.61
N ALA A 8 15.22 -0.27 7.32
CA ALA A 8 14.16 0.20 8.19
C ALA A 8 12.86 -0.61 7.98
N GLY A 9 11.93 -0.49 8.92
CA GLY A 9 10.57 -0.99 8.77
C GLY A 9 9.63 -0.38 9.81
N GLY A 10 8.37 -0.23 9.42
CA GLY A 10 7.33 0.39 10.22
C GLY A 10 6.29 -0.61 10.70
N TYR A 11 5.53 -0.19 11.72
CA TYR A 11 4.27 -0.81 12.07
C TYR A 11 3.42 0.19 12.84
N THR A 12 2.24 0.46 12.35
CA THR A 12 1.22 1.25 13.03
C THR A 12 0.45 0.32 13.98
N PHE A 13 0.18 0.75 15.21
CA PHE A 13 -0.64 -0.02 16.18
C PHE A 13 -2.03 0.56 16.40
N THR A 14 -2.14 1.88 16.41
CA THR A 14 -3.37 2.64 16.64
C THR A 14 -3.35 3.95 15.86
N ALA A 15 -4.47 4.68 15.87
CA ALA A 15 -4.59 5.97 15.20
C ALA A 15 -3.58 7.04 15.66
N ASP A 16 -2.99 6.85 16.84
CA ASP A 16 -2.10 7.79 17.52
C ASP A 16 -0.72 7.19 17.84
N PHE A 17 -0.46 5.93 17.47
CA PHE A 17 0.81 5.26 17.74
C PHE A 17 1.26 4.36 16.59
N PHE A 18 2.42 4.69 16.04
CA PHE A 18 3.20 3.82 15.15
C PHE A 18 4.66 3.78 15.59
N ARG A 19 5.34 2.72 15.20
CA ARG A 19 6.75 2.50 15.51
C ARG A 19 7.55 2.33 14.24
N ILE A 20 8.66 3.04 14.15
CA ILE A 20 9.69 2.83 13.14
C ILE A 20 10.87 2.11 13.80
N ILE A 21 11.35 1.05 13.18
CA ILE A 21 12.54 0.31 13.58
C ILE A 21 13.61 0.54 12.52
N ILE A 22 14.82 0.87 12.97
CA ILE A 22 15.90 1.40 12.14
C ILE A 22 17.17 0.62 12.46
N ASN A 23 17.81 -0.01 11.47
CA ASN A 23 19.09 -0.72 11.63
C ASN A 23 20.28 0.05 11.03
N ASP A 24 20.01 1.04 10.18
CA ASP A 24 20.99 1.95 9.58
C ASP A 24 20.38 3.36 9.49
N LYS A 25 21.15 4.42 9.25
CA LYS A 25 20.63 5.81 9.14
C LYS A 25 19.65 6.06 7.97
N LYS A 26 19.16 5.00 7.33
CA LYS A 26 18.29 4.98 6.15
C LYS A 26 16.80 4.92 6.48
N ALA A 27 16.39 5.20 7.72
CA ALA A 27 14.99 5.50 7.96
C ALA A 27 14.65 6.79 7.22
N THR A 28 14.00 6.63 6.09
CA THR A 28 13.67 7.71 5.18
C THR A 28 12.29 8.24 5.53
N ASP A 29 12.10 9.55 5.39
CA ASP A 29 10.85 10.25 5.74
C ASP A 29 9.60 9.66 5.02
N ASN A 30 9.78 8.95 3.90
CA ASN A 30 8.72 8.24 3.20
C ASN A 30 8.13 7.09 4.02
N LEU A 31 8.93 6.33 4.77
CA LEU A 31 8.42 5.29 5.66
C LEU A 31 7.57 5.90 6.79
N ILE A 32 7.93 7.10 7.26
CA ILE A 32 7.11 7.84 8.22
C ILE A 32 5.77 8.23 7.57
N SER A 33 5.77 8.71 6.33
CA SER A 33 4.52 9.05 5.62
C SER A 33 3.62 7.82 5.42
N HIS A 34 4.21 6.66 5.16
CA HIS A 34 3.51 5.39 4.99
C HIS A 34 2.75 4.99 6.27
N GLU A 35 3.47 4.92 7.40
CA GLU A 35 2.85 4.58 8.70
C GLU A 35 1.89 5.67 9.20
N LEU A 36 2.18 6.94 8.91
CA LEU A 36 1.26 8.03 9.23
C LEU A 36 -0.06 7.91 8.45
N CYS A 37 -0.04 7.39 7.21
CA CYS A 37 -1.25 7.09 6.45
C CYS A 37 -2.13 6.07 7.18
N HIS A 38 -1.52 4.98 7.67
CA HIS A 38 -2.19 3.94 8.44
C HIS A 38 -2.81 4.50 9.72
N ALA A 39 -2.06 5.30 10.47
CA ALA A 39 -2.55 6.00 11.66
C ALA A 39 -3.75 6.91 11.34
N ALA A 40 -3.63 7.72 10.29
CA ALA A 40 -4.69 8.63 9.84
C ALA A 40 -5.95 7.88 9.42
N ARG A 41 -5.82 6.75 8.70
CA ARG A 41 -6.95 5.89 8.34
C ARG A 41 -7.63 5.33 9.58
N TRP A 42 -6.90 4.77 10.54
CA TRP A 42 -7.52 4.26 11.77
C TRP A 42 -8.19 5.32 12.62
N GLY A 43 -7.73 6.57 12.55
CA GLY A 43 -8.40 7.69 13.24
C GLY A 43 -9.68 8.16 12.55
N ARG A 44 -9.88 7.84 11.26
CA ARG A 44 -10.93 8.42 10.41
C ARG A 44 -11.86 7.39 9.76
N ASN A 45 -11.52 6.11 9.84
CA ASN A 45 -12.31 4.99 9.34
C ASN A 45 -12.35 3.87 10.39
N ASP A 46 -13.55 3.38 10.68
CA ASP A 46 -13.85 2.33 11.66
C ASP A 46 -13.83 0.90 11.08
N GLU A 47 -13.48 0.74 9.79
CA GLU A 47 -13.41 -0.57 9.15
C GLU A 47 -12.10 -1.30 9.43
N TRP A 48 -12.24 -2.59 9.74
CA TRP A 48 -11.13 -3.53 9.84
C TRP A 48 -10.89 -4.23 8.50
N ILE A 49 -9.63 -4.57 8.23
CA ILE A 49 -9.23 -5.41 7.10
C ILE A 49 -9.83 -6.81 7.30
N LYS A 50 -10.69 -7.27 6.37
CA LYS A 50 -11.36 -8.58 6.44
C LYS A 50 -10.99 -9.48 5.28
N SER A 51 -10.36 -8.96 4.23
CA SER A 51 -10.06 -9.67 3.00
C SER A 51 -8.76 -9.19 2.36
N LEU A 52 -8.28 -9.94 1.36
CA LEU A 52 -7.14 -9.51 0.55
C LEU A 52 -7.39 -8.14 -0.09
N PHE A 53 -8.59 -7.89 -0.63
CA PHE A 53 -8.93 -6.61 -1.23
C PHE A 53 -8.81 -5.45 -0.24
N ASP A 54 -9.32 -5.62 0.98
CA ASP A 54 -9.21 -4.59 2.01
C ASP A 54 -7.74 -4.29 2.35
N CYS A 55 -6.89 -5.33 2.36
CA CYS A 55 -5.46 -5.20 2.58
C CYS A 55 -4.76 -4.48 1.42
N LEU A 56 -5.12 -4.79 0.17
CA LEU A 56 -4.62 -4.09 -1.02
C LEU A 56 -4.95 -2.60 -0.96
N ILE A 57 -6.18 -2.24 -0.60
CA ILE A 57 -6.58 -0.82 -0.46
C ILE A 57 -5.86 -0.16 0.71
N PHE A 58 -5.73 -0.85 1.86
CA PHE A 58 -5.06 -0.34 3.05
C PHE A 58 -3.60 0.03 2.76
N GLU A 59 -2.83 -0.90 2.20
CA GLU A 59 -1.43 -0.66 1.83
C GLU A 59 -1.31 0.29 0.62
N GLY A 60 -2.25 0.21 -0.32
CA GLY A 60 -2.30 1.09 -1.48
C GLY A 60 -2.45 2.57 -1.13
N LEU A 61 -3.29 2.88 -0.14
CA LEU A 61 -3.46 4.26 0.37
C LEU A 61 -2.14 4.80 0.92
N ALA A 62 -1.41 3.98 1.67
CA ALA A 62 -0.10 4.36 2.20
C ALA A 62 0.94 4.54 1.09
N CYS A 63 0.98 3.66 0.10
CA CYS A 63 1.87 3.81 -1.06
C CYS A 63 1.56 5.06 -1.90
N VAL A 64 0.30 5.44 -2.07
CA VAL A 64 -0.05 6.67 -2.80
C VAL A 64 0.39 7.90 -2.02
N LEU A 65 0.18 7.94 -0.70
CA LEU A 65 0.65 9.05 0.13
C LEU A 65 2.18 9.15 0.11
N GLU A 66 2.86 8.01 0.18
CA GLU A 66 4.31 7.91 0.08
C GLU A 66 4.84 8.43 -1.27
N ALA A 67 4.20 8.05 -2.37
CA ALA A 67 4.54 8.53 -3.71
C ALA A 67 4.36 10.06 -3.84
N GLU A 68 3.27 10.61 -3.30
CA GLU A 68 3.04 12.06 -3.29
C GLU A 68 4.07 12.80 -2.45
N PHE A 69 4.49 12.22 -1.33
CA PHE A 69 5.53 12.78 -0.46
C PHE A 69 6.93 12.74 -1.10
N GLU A 70 7.21 11.74 -1.94
CA GLU A 70 8.49 11.60 -2.64
C GLU A 70 8.54 12.19 -4.06
N LYS A 71 7.45 12.80 -4.55
CA LYS A 71 7.34 13.21 -5.96
C LYS A 71 8.48 14.12 -6.43
N ASP A 72 8.86 15.10 -5.60
CA ASP A 72 9.89 16.10 -5.91
C ASP A 72 11.31 15.66 -5.50
N LYS A 73 11.47 14.47 -4.91
CA LYS A 73 12.78 13.95 -4.49
C LYS A 73 13.55 13.38 -5.68
N SER A 74 14.83 13.75 -5.79
CA SER A 74 15.76 13.27 -6.82
C SER A 74 16.10 11.79 -6.66
N GLU A 75 16.10 11.28 -5.44
CA GLU A 75 16.29 9.88 -5.11
C GLU A 75 15.06 9.35 -4.37
N LYS A 76 14.64 8.14 -4.73
CA LYS A 76 13.50 7.42 -4.15
C LYS A 76 13.99 6.10 -3.57
N SER A 77 13.31 5.61 -2.53
CA SER A 77 13.63 4.28 -1.99
C SER A 77 13.43 3.18 -3.05
N LEU A 78 14.17 2.06 -2.94
CA LEU A 78 14.00 0.93 -3.86
C LEU A 78 12.55 0.43 -3.91
N PHE A 79 11.90 0.41 -2.75
CA PHE A 79 10.51 0.01 -2.57
C PHE A 79 9.55 0.85 -3.42
N ILE A 80 9.47 2.16 -3.16
CA ILE A 80 8.52 3.00 -3.87
C ILE A 80 8.89 3.16 -5.34
N LYS A 81 10.18 3.15 -5.68
CA LYS A 81 10.63 3.10 -7.08
C LYS A 81 10.06 1.88 -7.81
N THR A 82 10.14 0.70 -7.20
CA THR A 82 9.62 -0.54 -7.78
C THR A 82 8.10 -0.49 -7.98
N ILE A 83 7.37 0.09 -7.02
CA ILE A 83 5.92 0.27 -7.12
C ILE A 83 5.55 1.22 -8.28
N LEU A 84 6.28 2.34 -8.42
CA LEU A 84 6.02 3.35 -9.45
C LEU A 84 6.40 2.89 -10.86
N GLU A 85 7.39 2.00 -10.98
CA GLU A 85 7.84 1.46 -12.28
C GLU A 85 6.92 0.34 -12.81
N CYS A 86 6.11 -0.28 -11.95
CA CYS A 86 5.13 -1.28 -12.36
C CYS A 86 3.97 -0.63 -13.12
N THR A 87 3.82 -0.99 -14.39
CA THR A 87 2.84 -0.40 -15.30
C THR A 87 1.39 -0.81 -14.97
N ASP A 88 0.41 -0.05 -15.46
CA ASP A 88 -1.01 -0.39 -15.34
C ASP A 88 -1.32 -1.80 -15.88
N ASP A 89 -0.68 -2.23 -16.98
CA ASP A 89 -0.93 -3.54 -17.58
C ASP A 89 -0.26 -4.68 -16.81
N GLU A 90 0.88 -4.44 -16.17
CA GLU A 90 1.48 -5.39 -15.22
C GLU A 90 0.60 -5.52 -13.97
N ASN A 91 0.14 -4.41 -13.41
CA ASN A 91 -0.77 -4.42 -12.27
C ASN A 91 -2.08 -5.15 -12.55
N LYS A 92 -2.68 -4.97 -13.74
CA LYS A 92 -3.86 -5.75 -14.14
C LYS A 92 -3.57 -7.25 -14.18
N LYS A 93 -2.45 -7.67 -14.76
CA LYS A 93 -2.06 -9.10 -14.81
C LYS A 93 -1.87 -9.68 -13.41
N ILE A 94 -1.26 -8.91 -12.49
CA ILE A 94 -1.09 -9.33 -11.10
C ILE A 94 -2.46 -9.42 -10.42
N LEU A 95 -3.35 -8.45 -10.63
CA LEU A 95 -4.71 -8.46 -10.09
C LEU A 95 -5.50 -9.68 -10.58
N ASP A 96 -5.40 -10.02 -11.86
CA ASP A 96 -6.04 -11.22 -12.43
C ASP A 96 -5.58 -12.51 -11.74
N LEU A 97 -4.31 -12.60 -11.34
CA LEU A 97 -3.76 -13.74 -10.58
C LEU A 97 -4.27 -13.79 -9.12
N LEU A 98 -4.78 -12.68 -8.59
CA LEU A 98 -5.29 -12.55 -7.23
C LEU A 98 -6.82 -12.55 -7.15
N GLN A 99 -7.51 -12.53 -8.30
CA GLN A 99 -8.95 -12.31 -8.43
C GLN A 99 -9.79 -13.29 -7.59
N ASP A 100 -9.41 -14.56 -7.57
CA ASP A 100 -10.09 -15.65 -6.84
C ASP A 100 -9.96 -15.49 -5.30
N LYS A 101 -8.95 -14.75 -4.85
CA LYS A 101 -8.63 -14.55 -3.43
C LYS A 101 -9.06 -13.18 -2.91
N LEU A 102 -9.50 -12.25 -3.75
CA LEU A 102 -9.80 -10.86 -3.34
C LEU A 102 -10.70 -10.77 -2.11
N TYR A 103 -11.72 -11.62 -2.02
CA TYR A 103 -12.67 -11.61 -0.90
C TYR A 103 -12.37 -12.67 0.17
N SER A 104 -11.24 -13.36 0.04
CA SER A 104 -10.77 -14.35 1.03
C SER A 104 -10.03 -13.65 2.16
N ASN A 105 -10.25 -14.14 3.39
CA ASN A 105 -9.41 -13.83 4.55
C ASN A 105 -8.24 -14.84 4.71
N LYS A 106 -8.16 -15.83 3.82
CA LYS A 106 -7.09 -16.83 3.76
C LYS A 106 -6.26 -16.59 2.50
N TYR A 107 -5.14 -15.88 2.67
CA TYR A 107 -4.15 -15.63 1.64
C TYR A 107 -2.75 -15.62 2.27
N ASN A 108 -1.72 -15.86 1.44
CA ASN A 108 -0.34 -15.82 1.91
C ASN A 108 0.16 -14.38 1.88
N TYR A 109 0.15 -13.72 3.05
CA TYR A 109 0.58 -12.32 3.18
C TYR A 109 2.03 -12.14 2.75
N ASP A 110 2.92 -13.04 3.18
CA ASP A 110 4.35 -12.96 2.92
C ASP A 110 4.65 -13.03 1.41
N GLU A 111 3.99 -13.96 0.71
CA GLU A 111 4.10 -14.11 -0.73
C GLU A 111 3.55 -12.91 -1.51
N ILE A 112 2.40 -12.37 -1.11
CA ILE A 112 1.74 -11.29 -1.86
C ILE A 112 2.41 -9.93 -1.58
N PHE A 113 2.72 -9.65 -0.32
CA PHE A 113 3.18 -8.32 0.10
C PHE A 113 4.69 -8.23 0.26
N PHE A 114 5.44 -9.29 0.52
CA PHE A 114 6.90 -9.18 0.75
C PHE A 114 7.75 -9.86 -0.31
N ASN A 115 7.60 -11.17 -0.50
CA ASN A 115 8.59 -11.98 -1.22
C ASN A 115 8.25 -12.21 -2.69
N GLY A 116 6.97 -12.26 -3.06
CA GLY A 116 6.56 -12.77 -4.37
C GLY A 116 6.66 -14.29 -4.45
N ASN A 117 6.50 -14.82 -5.66
CA ASN A 117 6.72 -16.22 -6.04
C ASN A 117 7.02 -16.31 -7.56
N ASP A 118 6.97 -17.51 -8.14
CA ASP A 118 7.20 -17.72 -9.58
C ASP A 118 6.24 -16.93 -10.52
N LYS A 119 5.10 -16.46 -9.99
CA LYS A 119 4.04 -15.75 -10.73
C LYS A 119 3.85 -14.30 -10.27
N LEU A 120 4.16 -13.99 -9.01
CA LEU A 120 3.95 -12.70 -8.38
C LEU A 120 5.30 -12.03 -8.16
N PRO A 121 5.53 -10.81 -8.65
CA PRO A 121 6.74 -10.09 -8.33
C PRO A 121 6.80 -9.77 -6.84
N ARG A 122 8.01 -9.43 -6.38
CA ARG A 122 8.21 -8.88 -5.04
C ARG A 122 7.31 -7.65 -4.85
N TRP A 123 6.68 -7.52 -3.68
CA TRP A 123 5.76 -6.41 -3.36
C TRP A 123 4.53 -6.28 -4.27
N ALA A 124 4.10 -7.37 -4.93
CA ALA A 124 2.94 -7.41 -5.81
C ALA A 124 1.68 -6.77 -5.19
N GLY A 125 1.39 -7.07 -3.92
CA GLY A 125 0.23 -6.53 -3.21
C GLY A 125 0.28 -5.01 -3.04
N TYR A 126 1.45 -4.44 -2.73
CA TYR A 126 1.63 -3.00 -2.63
C TYR A 126 1.46 -2.32 -4.00
N SER A 127 2.00 -2.92 -5.06
CA SER A 127 1.90 -2.39 -6.42
C SER A 127 0.44 -2.36 -6.91
N VAL A 128 -0.28 -3.49 -6.76
CA VAL A 128 -1.70 -3.58 -7.11
C VAL A 128 -2.54 -2.63 -6.24
N GLY A 129 -2.26 -2.55 -4.94
CA GLY A 129 -2.92 -1.60 -4.04
C GLY A 129 -2.77 -0.16 -4.51
N TYR A 130 -1.54 0.27 -4.81
CA TYR A 130 -1.25 1.59 -5.36
C TYR A 130 -2.01 1.85 -6.66
N TYR A 131 -2.01 0.90 -7.58
CA TYR A 131 -2.75 0.97 -8.84
C TYR A 131 -4.26 1.18 -8.62
N LEU A 132 -4.88 0.37 -7.76
CA LEU A 132 -6.32 0.47 -7.46
C LEU A 132 -6.66 1.83 -6.84
N VAL A 133 -5.89 2.28 -5.85
CA VAL A 133 -6.13 3.58 -5.20
C VAL A 133 -5.93 4.74 -6.19
N LYS A 134 -4.92 4.70 -7.06
CA LYS A 134 -4.75 5.71 -8.13
C LYS A 134 -5.98 5.79 -9.03
N LYS A 135 -6.51 4.64 -9.48
CA LYS A 135 -7.75 4.60 -10.29
C LYS A 135 -8.95 5.14 -9.54
N TYR A 136 -9.07 4.87 -8.25
CA TYR A 136 -10.11 5.43 -7.41
C TYR A 136 -10.05 6.97 -7.36
N LEU A 137 -8.86 7.53 -7.10
CA LEU A 137 -8.66 8.99 -7.05
C LEU A 137 -8.93 9.64 -8.41
N GLU A 138 -8.47 9.04 -9.51
CA GLU A 138 -8.73 9.52 -10.88
C GLU A 138 -10.24 9.59 -11.19
N LYS A 139 -11.01 8.56 -10.80
CA LYS A 139 -12.45 8.48 -11.07
C LYS A 139 -13.29 9.37 -10.16
N THR A 140 -12.82 9.65 -8.95
CA THR A 140 -13.55 10.44 -7.94
C THR A 140 -13.10 11.89 -7.86
N ASN A 141 -11.94 12.21 -8.44
CA ASN A 141 -11.26 13.50 -8.29
C ASN A 141 -10.99 13.89 -6.83
N LYS A 142 -10.92 12.91 -5.92
CA LYS A 142 -10.56 13.10 -4.51
C LYS A 142 -9.05 13.26 -4.37
N LYS A 143 -8.65 13.94 -3.30
CA LYS A 143 -7.26 13.91 -2.84
C LYS A 143 -7.03 12.71 -1.94
N ILE A 144 -5.77 12.28 -1.81
CA ILE A 144 -5.41 11.11 -0.99
C ILE A 144 -5.79 11.33 0.48
N GLU A 145 -5.64 12.55 0.99
CA GLU A 145 -5.95 12.93 2.37
C GLU A 145 -7.45 12.82 2.70
N ASP A 146 -8.32 12.84 1.70
CA ASP A 146 -9.75 12.60 1.87
C ASP A 146 -10.07 11.10 1.75
N ALA A 147 -9.44 10.43 0.78
CA ALA A 147 -9.67 9.02 0.49
C ALA A 147 -9.26 8.07 1.61
N VAL A 148 -8.34 8.47 2.52
CA VAL A 148 -8.00 7.65 3.69
C VAL A 148 -9.20 7.32 4.59
N ALA A 149 -10.24 8.17 4.59
CA ALA A 149 -11.46 7.96 5.38
C ALA A 149 -12.53 7.11 4.65
N ASP A 150 -12.37 6.90 3.35
CA ASP A 150 -13.38 6.23 2.52
C ASP A 150 -13.47 4.72 2.83
N LYS A 151 -14.66 4.16 2.64
CA LYS A 151 -14.97 2.77 2.97
C LYS A 151 -14.46 1.83 1.89
N TYR A 152 -14.08 0.61 2.28
CA TYR A 152 -13.65 -0.41 1.32
C TYR A 152 -14.71 -0.69 0.24
N ALA A 153 -15.99 -0.58 0.59
CA ALA A 153 -17.10 -0.69 -0.36
C ALA A 153 -17.08 0.40 -1.46
N ASP A 154 -16.64 1.62 -1.13
CA ASP A 154 -16.54 2.73 -2.08
C ASP A 154 -15.44 2.46 -3.12
N PHE A 155 -14.28 1.99 -2.65
CA PHE A 155 -13.20 1.54 -3.55
C PHE A 155 -13.72 0.43 -4.46
N LYS A 156 -14.29 -0.63 -3.87
CA LYS A 156 -14.81 -1.79 -4.61
C LYS A 156 -15.78 -1.39 -5.72
N ALA A 157 -16.70 -0.47 -5.45
CA ALA A 157 -17.70 -0.04 -6.44
C ALA A 157 -17.10 0.73 -7.63
N ILE A 158 -15.88 1.24 -7.50
CA ILE A 158 -15.25 2.13 -8.48
C ILE A 158 -14.11 1.44 -9.24
N VAL A 159 -13.34 0.54 -8.60
CA VAL A 159 -12.08 0.00 -9.14
C VAL A 159 -12.15 -1.47 -9.54
N LEU A 160 -13.20 -2.20 -9.14
CA LEU A 160 -13.50 -3.56 -9.58
C LEU A 160 -14.81 -3.57 -10.39
#